data_AF-A0A0Q7MFZ2-F1
#
_entry.id   AF-A0A0Q7MFZ2-F1
#
_cell.length_a   1.000
_cell.length_b   1.000
_cell.length_c   1.000
_cell.angle_alpha   90.00
_cell.angle_beta   90.00
_cell.angle_gamma   90.00
#
_symmetry.space_group_name_H-M   'P 1'
#
loop_
_entity.id
_entity.type
_entity.pdbx_description
1 polymer ?
#
loop_
_entity_poly.entity_id
_entity_poly.type
_entity_poly.pdbx_seq_one_letter_code
_entity_poly.pdbx_strand_id
1 'polypeptide(L)'
;MRRMVLTLLASMLAGAPAFAQETAPAAGDPAMSNSSGSGMGRLLSQGYEIRAAVPNGTRYIVFLQKDQSAYACEFVTLTTSRCGSIN
;
A
#
# COMPACT_ATOMS: atom_id res chain seq x y z
N MET A 1 -21.72 32.74 -48.14
CA MET A 1 -22.46 31.59 -47.57
C MET A 1 -21.57 30.98 -46.48
N ARG A 2 -21.40 31.47 -45.24
CA ARG A 2 -22.38 31.79 -44.17
C ARG A 2 -23.59 30.86 -44.19
N ARG A 3 -23.40 29.66 -43.60
CA ARG A 3 -24.39 28.78 -42.92
C ARG A 3 -23.89 27.33 -43.00
N MET A 4 -23.01 26.95 -42.10
CA MET A 4 -22.91 25.58 -41.55
C MET A 4 -22.00 25.63 -40.31
N VAL A 5 -22.37 26.56 -39.42
CA VAL A 5 -22.13 26.45 -38.00
C VAL A 5 -23.21 25.52 -37.47
N LEU A 6 -22.86 24.70 -36.47
CA LEU A 6 -23.77 23.94 -35.61
C LEU A 6 -24.38 22.67 -36.23
N THR A 7 -23.75 21.51 -35.98
CA THR A 7 -24.35 20.36 -35.25
C THR A 7 -23.48 19.12 -35.41
N LEU A 8 -22.71 18.78 -34.38
CA LEU A 8 -22.38 17.40 -33.96
C LEU A 8 -21.61 17.48 -32.63
N LEU A 9 -22.33 17.96 -31.60
CA LEU A 9 -22.17 17.47 -30.24
C LEU A 9 -22.65 16.01 -30.21
N ALA A 10 -22.14 15.25 -29.23
CA ALA A 10 -22.39 13.84 -28.94
C ALA A 10 -21.44 12.91 -29.73
N SER A 11 -20.52 12.14 -29.15
CA SER A 11 -20.52 11.54 -27.82
C SER A 11 -19.09 11.08 -27.55
N MET A 12 -18.34 11.77 -26.69
CA MET A 12 -17.10 11.21 -26.14
C MET A 12 -17.44 10.49 -24.84
N LEU A 13 -17.46 9.17 -24.98
CA LEU A 13 -17.68 8.14 -24.00
C LEU A 13 -16.65 8.19 -22.86
N ALA A 14 -17.18 8.05 -21.64
CA ALA A 14 -16.71 7.18 -20.57
C ALA A 14 -15.27 7.35 -20.05
N GLY A 15 -15.17 7.85 -18.82
CA GLY A 15 -13.99 7.73 -17.96
C GLY A 15 -14.24 8.33 -16.59
N ALA A 16 -15.14 7.73 -15.80
CA ALA A 16 -15.28 8.11 -14.40
C ALA A 16 -14.01 7.72 -13.62
N PRO A 17 -13.37 8.61 -12.85
CA PRO A 17 -12.44 8.17 -11.83
C PRO A 17 -13.24 7.50 -10.72
N ALA A 18 -13.14 6.17 -10.62
CA ALA A 18 -13.58 5.45 -9.45
C ALA A 18 -12.66 5.84 -8.28
N PHE A 19 -13.14 6.68 -7.36
CA PHE A 19 -12.50 6.85 -6.07
C PHE A 19 -12.73 5.57 -5.27
N ALA A 20 -11.67 4.77 -5.10
CA ALA A 20 -11.67 3.66 -4.17
C ALA A 20 -11.89 4.23 -2.75
N GLN A 21 -13.03 3.90 -2.17
CA GLN A 21 -13.39 4.28 -0.82
C GLN A 21 -12.56 3.44 0.15
N GLU A 22 -11.52 4.04 0.73
CA GLU A 22 -10.77 3.45 1.83
C GLU A 22 -11.72 3.30 3.03
N THR A 23 -12.21 2.09 3.25
CA THR A 23 -13.00 1.73 4.44
C THR A 23 -12.16 2.00 5.68
N ALA A 24 -12.55 3.00 6.48
CA ALA A 24 -12.05 3.17 7.83
C ALA A 24 -12.38 1.90 8.64
N PRO A 25 -11.42 1.24 9.31
CA PRO A 25 -11.72 0.13 10.19
C PRO A 25 -12.48 0.64 11.42
N ALA A 26 -13.61 0.01 11.69
CA ALA A 26 -14.44 0.24 12.86
C ALA A 26 -13.64 0.00 14.15
N ALA A 27 -13.83 0.90 15.11
CA ALA A 27 -13.23 0.82 16.43
C ALA A 27 -13.86 -0.32 17.25
N GLY A 28 -13.03 -1.22 17.76
CA GLY A 28 -13.43 -2.17 18.79
C GLY A 28 -12.81 -3.55 18.67
N ASP A 29 -11.48 -3.67 18.80
CA ASP A 29 -10.86 -4.89 19.30
C ASP A 29 -9.48 -4.56 19.92
N PRO A 30 -9.14 -5.10 21.11
CA PRO A 30 -7.94 -4.73 21.82
C PRO A 30 -6.71 -5.45 21.23
N ALA A 31 -5.70 -4.65 20.88
CA ALA A 31 -4.30 -5.05 20.79
C ALA A 31 -3.96 -6.21 19.83
N MET A 32 -4.13 -5.99 18.53
CA MET A 32 -3.06 -6.18 17.54
C MET A 32 -3.34 -5.21 16.41
N SER A 33 -2.72 -4.02 16.48
CA SER A 33 -2.88 -2.97 15.48
C SER A 33 -2.53 -3.51 14.10
N ASN A 34 -3.59 -3.88 13.39
CA ASN A 34 -3.67 -4.08 11.97
C ASN A 34 -3.49 -2.70 11.30
N SER A 35 -2.31 -2.09 11.48
CA SER A 35 -1.89 -0.87 10.81
C SER A 35 -1.69 -1.21 9.35
N SER A 36 -2.79 -1.03 8.62
CA SER A 36 -2.88 -0.95 7.19
C SER A 36 -1.68 -0.18 6.60
N GLY A 37 -0.99 -0.82 5.65
CA GLY A 37 -0.58 -0.10 4.44
C GLY A 37 0.80 0.55 4.38
N SER A 38 1.76 0.18 5.21
CA SER A 38 3.17 0.42 4.88
C SER A 38 3.84 -0.91 4.60
N GLY A 39 3.58 -1.45 3.40
CA GLY A 39 4.34 -2.59 2.92
C GLY A 39 5.84 -2.31 2.98
N MET A 40 6.65 -3.36 3.01
CA MET A 40 8.11 -3.32 3.09
C MET A 40 8.70 -2.30 2.10
N GLY A 41 8.15 -2.19 0.89
CA GLY A 41 8.56 -1.18 -0.10
C GLY A 41 8.45 0.28 0.37
N ARG A 42 7.47 0.62 1.20
CA ARG A 42 7.34 1.97 1.79
C ARG A 42 8.38 2.23 2.88
N LEU A 43 8.77 1.21 3.65
CA LEU A 43 9.87 1.34 4.60
C LEU A 43 11.20 1.52 3.86
N LEU A 44 11.43 0.75 2.78
CA LEU A 44 12.61 0.92 1.93
C LEU A 44 12.69 2.32 1.32
N SER A 45 11.57 2.87 0.81
CA SER A 45 11.54 4.23 0.26
C SER A 45 11.74 5.33 1.32
N GLN A 46 11.45 5.04 2.59
CA GLN A 46 11.76 5.93 3.72
C GLN A 46 13.21 5.82 4.20
N GLY A 47 14.03 4.94 3.59
CA GLY A 47 15.43 4.74 3.94
C GLY A 47 15.66 3.71 5.03
N TYR A 48 14.71 2.82 5.28
CA TYR A 48 14.99 1.62 6.08
C TYR A 48 15.80 0.63 5.25
N GLU A 49 16.79 0.02 5.88
CA GLU A 49 17.67 -0.97 5.27
C GLU A 49 17.31 -2.37 5.73
N ILE A 50 17.39 -3.35 4.84
CA ILE A 50 17.26 -4.75 5.19
C ILE A 50 18.53 -5.18 5.93
N ARG A 51 18.40 -5.53 7.20
CA ARG A 51 19.51 -6.02 8.04
C ARG A 51 19.63 -7.54 7.99
N ALA A 52 18.50 -8.24 7.92
CA ALA A 52 18.47 -9.69 7.89
C ALA A 52 17.19 -10.20 7.23
N ALA A 53 17.23 -11.42 6.68
CA ALA A 53 16.07 -12.17 6.26
C ALA A 53 16.22 -13.60 6.79
N VAL A 54 15.24 -14.06 7.55
CA VAL A 54 15.26 -15.37 8.21
C VAL A 54 14.07 -16.18 7.72
N PRO A 55 14.28 -17.43 7.25
CA PRO A 55 13.17 -18.32 6.93
C PRO A 55 12.41 -18.70 8.21
N ASN A 56 11.10 -18.65 8.16
CA ASN A 56 10.19 -19.07 9.23
C ASN A 56 9.11 -19.98 8.63
N GLY A 57 9.38 -21.29 8.63
CA GLY A 57 8.53 -22.28 7.97
C GLY A 57 8.48 -22.03 6.46
N THR A 58 7.29 -21.71 5.95
CA THR A 58 7.07 -21.40 4.52
C THR A 58 7.18 -19.91 4.19
N ARG A 59 7.47 -19.08 5.19
CA ARG A 59 7.53 -17.61 5.06
C ARG A 59 8.95 -17.11 5.30
N TYR A 60 9.19 -15.86 4.92
CA TYR A 60 10.41 -15.13 5.25
C TYR A 60 10.06 -13.94 6.14
N ILE A 61 10.79 -13.81 7.24
CA ILE A 61 10.76 -12.63 8.09
C ILE A 61 11.97 -11.78 7.74
N VAL A 62 11.71 -10.56 7.28
CA VAL A 62 12.73 -9.58 6.92
C VAL A 62 12.79 -8.52 8.00
N PHE A 63 13.98 -8.30 8.55
CA PHE A 63 14.25 -7.28 9.54
C PHE A 63 14.79 -6.04 8.85
N LEU A 64 14.10 -4.92 9.06
CA LEU A 64 14.47 -3.62 8.55
C LEU A 64 14.88 -2.70 9.70
N GLN A 65 15.88 -1.87 9.47
CA GLN A 65 16.34 -0.91 10.47
C GLN A 65 16.68 0.44 9.82
N LYS A 66 16.35 1.50 10.54
CA LYS A 66 16.79 2.86 10.25
C LYS A 66 17.09 3.54 11.58
N ASP A 67 18.32 4.00 11.77
CA ASP A 67 18.78 4.59 13.02
C ASP A 67 18.50 3.64 14.21
N GLN A 68 17.67 4.08 15.16
CA GLN A 68 17.23 3.28 16.31
C GLN A 68 15.92 2.53 16.05
N SER A 69 15.20 2.80 14.95
CA SER A 69 13.91 2.17 14.64
C SER A 69 14.09 0.85 13.91
N ALA A 70 13.37 -0.19 14.36
CA ALA A 70 13.41 -1.53 13.77
C ALA A 70 12.00 -2.03 13.42
N TYR A 71 11.89 -2.71 12.29
CA TYR A 71 10.66 -3.33 11.79
C TYR A 71 10.91 -4.78 11.40
N ALA A 72 9.93 -5.65 11.65
CA ALA A 72 9.88 -6.99 11.11
C ALA A 72 8.76 -7.08 10.08
N CYS A 73 9.09 -7.47 8.85
CA CYS A 73 8.15 -7.65 7.76
C CYS A 73 8.07 -9.12 7.36
N GLU A 74 6.86 -9.68 7.26
CA GLU A 74 6.61 -10.94 6.59
C GLU A 74 6.01 -10.72 5.20
N PHE A 75 6.44 -11.50 4.21
CA PHE A 75 5.76 -11.56 2.92
C PHE A 75 4.51 -12.43 3.03
N VAL A 76 3.34 -11.85 2.79
CA VAL A 76 2.07 -12.59 2.66
C VAL A 76 1.91 -13.12 1.24
N THR A 77 2.35 -12.32 0.25
CA THR A 77 2.52 -12.71 -1.14
C THR A 77 3.83 -12.10 -1.67
N LEU A 78 4.18 -12.32 -2.93
CA LEU A 78 5.38 -11.72 -3.55
C LEU A 78 5.34 -10.18 -3.57
N THR A 79 4.15 -9.57 -3.60
CA THR A 79 3.97 -8.11 -3.69
C THR A 79 3.31 -7.50 -2.44
N THR A 80 2.81 -8.33 -1.54
CA THR A 80 2.11 -7.90 -0.32
C THR A 80 2.87 -8.37 0.91
N SER A 81 3.21 -7.43 1.80
CA SER A 81 3.96 -7.71 3.03
C SER A 81 3.25 -7.09 4.23
N ARG A 82 3.30 -7.77 5.39
CA ARG A 82 2.86 -7.23 6.68
C ARG A 82 4.07 -6.85 7.50
N CYS A 83 4.14 -5.60 7.94
CA CYS A 83 5.24 -5.08 8.71
C CYS A 83 4.78 -4.64 10.09
N GLY A 84 5.52 -5.01 11.14
CA GLY A 84 5.32 -4.56 12.50
C GLY A 84 6.59 -3.89 13.03
N SER A 85 6.44 -2.79 13.77
CA SER A 85 7.56 -2.21 14.53
C SER A 85 7.95 -3.15 15.66
N ILE A 86 9.26 -3.33 15.87
CA ILE A 86 9.85 -4.20 16.91
C ILE A 86 10.84 -3.44 17.80
N ASN A 87 10.74 -2.11 17.82
CA ASN A 87 11.46 -1.26 18.76
C ASN A 87 10.98 -1.48 20.20
#